data_AF-A0AAP9XXT4-F1
#
_entry.id   AF-A0AAP9XXT4-F1
#
_cell.length_a   1.000
_cell.length_b   1.000
_cell.length_c   1.000
_cell.angle_alpha   90.00
_cell.angle_beta   90.00
_cell.angle_gamma   90.00
#
_symmetry.space_group_name_H-M   'P 1'
#
loop_
_entity.id
_entity.type
_entity.pdbx_description
1 polymer ?
#
loop_
_entity_poly.entity_id
_entity_poly.type
_entity_poly.pdbx_seq_one_letter_code
_entity_poly.pdbx_strand_id
1 'polypeptide(L)'
;MTMRADAAYPVDDRLHHPGPAPLEPGALIAALGYWRDTLAGLPAALALPADRCRERPAARVAERIDFEIDPARHAALRRLAATHGATMFEIVHAALAIVLGGIAAQHDLAIGTPGRAGAAANRVVLRTDLSGNPSTSELLRRVRTADRAALACRPVPFAPLAALLAPESGAVHPLFQVMLAVGHVGDDLSWAAQAIADGVELAVALRDSYGALSGAIVYAEQWYDRETIEAIRARLWQVLDTIAADPSRRFGDMPLLIRDDCERLRAWMQAPGMPAPAPACGGPADSDMAVRACRRMARKDIPGEPIAA
;
A
#
# COMPACT_ATOMS: atom_id res chain seq x y z
N MET A 1 0.53 1.48 -58.86
CA MET A 1 1.01 0.18 -58.34
C MET A 1 0.37 0.01 -56.98
N THR A 2 -0.58 -0.90 -56.88
CA THR A 2 -1.61 -1.00 -55.82
C THR A 2 -1.49 -2.36 -55.12
N MET A 3 -2.01 -2.42 -53.89
CA MET A 3 -2.24 -3.57 -52.96
C MET A 3 -1.02 -4.06 -52.16
N ARG A 4 -1.02 -4.17 -50.82
CA ARG A 4 -1.91 -4.62 -49.70
C ARG A 4 -1.47 -6.00 -49.18
N ALA A 5 -1.27 -6.11 -47.86
CA ALA A 5 -1.71 -7.19 -46.93
C ALA A 5 -0.91 -7.01 -45.62
N ASP A 6 -1.52 -6.55 -44.53
CA ASP A 6 -2.27 -7.33 -43.53
C ASP A 6 -1.45 -8.47 -42.90
N ALA A 7 -0.90 -8.20 -41.72
CA ALA A 7 -0.43 -9.21 -40.77
C ALA A 7 -1.17 -8.99 -39.44
N ALA A 8 -2.35 -9.59 -39.34
CA ALA A 8 -3.06 -9.73 -38.07
C ALA A 8 -2.31 -10.74 -37.20
N TYR A 9 -1.91 -10.32 -36.00
CA TYR A 9 -1.44 -11.23 -34.96
C TYR A 9 -2.61 -12.13 -34.51
N PRO A 10 -2.44 -13.46 -34.43
CA PRO A 10 -3.48 -14.33 -33.89
C PRO A 10 -3.62 -14.08 -32.39
N VAL A 11 -4.82 -13.68 -31.97
CA VAL A 11 -5.22 -13.66 -30.55
C VAL A 11 -5.40 -15.12 -30.13
N ASP A 12 -4.55 -15.59 -29.22
CA ASP A 12 -4.68 -16.93 -28.64
C ASP A 12 -5.89 -16.95 -27.68
N ASP A 13 -6.99 -17.50 -28.15
CA ASP A 13 -8.29 -17.60 -27.45
C ASP A 13 -8.26 -18.56 -26.24
N ARG A 14 -7.09 -19.13 -25.90
CA ARG A 14 -6.92 -20.18 -24.88
C ARG A 14 -6.64 -19.66 -23.47
N LEU A 15 -6.51 -18.35 -23.28
CA LEU A 15 -6.38 -17.72 -21.95
C LEU A 15 -7.69 -17.14 -21.40
N HIS A 16 -8.83 -17.46 -22.00
CA HIS A 16 -10.13 -17.13 -21.42
C HIS A 16 -10.39 -18.03 -20.19
N HIS A 17 -9.76 -17.69 -19.06
CA HIS A 17 -10.25 -18.16 -17.77
C HIS A 17 -11.68 -17.65 -17.63
N PRO A 18 -12.70 -18.53 -17.55
CA PRO A 18 -14.05 -18.07 -17.28
C PRO A 18 -13.98 -17.28 -15.98
N GLY A 19 -14.38 -16.01 -16.06
CA GLY A 19 -14.45 -15.15 -14.89
C GLY A 19 -15.28 -15.80 -13.78
N PRO A 20 -15.22 -15.30 -12.54
CA PRO A 20 -16.03 -15.84 -11.46
C PRO A 20 -17.50 -15.93 -11.91
N ALA A 21 -18.18 -17.02 -11.55
CA ALA A 21 -19.58 -17.20 -11.86
C ALA A 21 -20.36 -15.93 -11.47
N PRO A 22 -21.30 -15.45 -12.32
CA PRO A 22 -22.05 -14.24 -12.04
C PRO A 22 -22.74 -14.33 -10.68
N LEU A 23 -22.71 -13.23 -9.92
CA LEU A 23 -23.51 -13.13 -8.71
C LEU A 23 -25.00 -13.17 -9.06
N GLU A 24 -25.80 -13.79 -8.18
CA GLU A 24 -27.25 -13.62 -8.20
C GLU A 24 -27.60 -12.11 -8.16
N PRO A 25 -28.63 -11.66 -8.90
CA PRO A 25 -28.92 -10.22 -9.07
C PRO A 25 -29.00 -9.43 -7.75
N GLY A 26 -29.61 -10.00 -6.72
CA GLY A 26 -29.70 -9.37 -5.39
C GLY A 26 -28.34 -9.20 -4.71
N ALA A 27 -27.45 -10.20 -4.82
CA ALA A 27 -26.10 -10.14 -4.27
C ALA A 27 -25.22 -9.12 -5.03
N LEU A 28 -25.41 -9.00 -6.35
CA LEU A 28 -24.75 -7.99 -7.16
C LEU A 28 -25.16 -6.57 -6.76
N ILE A 29 -26.47 -6.31 -6.60
CA ILE A 29 -26.98 -5.00 -6.17
C ILE A 29 -26.44 -4.64 -4.79
N ALA A 30 -26.44 -5.59 -3.84
CA ALA A 30 -25.88 -5.37 -2.51
C ALA A 30 -24.38 -5.04 -2.55
N ALA A 31 -23.60 -5.77 -3.36
CA ALA A 31 -22.18 -5.52 -3.51
C ALA A 31 -21.87 -4.16 -4.17
N LEU A 32 -22.65 -3.75 -5.18
CA LEU A 32 -22.52 -2.42 -5.79
C LEU A 32 -22.89 -1.30 -4.82
N GLY A 33 -23.95 -1.49 -4.02
CA GLY A 33 -24.33 -0.56 -2.95
C GLY A 33 -23.22 -0.42 -1.91
N TYR A 34 -22.64 -1.55 -1.47
CA TYR A 34 -21.49 -1.56 -0.58
C TYR A 34 -20.32 -0.75 -1.14
N TRP A 35 -19.94 -0.96 -2.41
CA TRP A 35 -18.80 -0.24 -3.00
C TRP A 35 -19.07 1.24 -3.18
N ARG A 36 -20.28 1.62 -3.60
CA ARG A 36 -20.69 3.02 -3.70
C ARG A 36 -20.52 3.73 -2.35
N ASP A 37 -21.00 3.11 -1.28
CA ASP A 37 -20.98 3.72 0.05
C ASP A 37 -19.56 3.69 0.66
N THR A 38 -18.84 2.58 0.48
CA THR A 38 -17.49 2.37 1.04
C THR A 38 -16.43 3.22 0.34
N LEU A 39 -16.57 3.51 -0.95
CA LEU A 39 -15.58 4.29 -1.71
C LEU A 39 -15.98 5.76 -1.88
N ALA A 40 -17.14 6.17 -1.34
CA ALA A 40 -17.57 7.55 -1.34
C ALA A 40 -16.55 8.45 -0.61
N GLY A 41 -16.09 9.50 -1.28
CA GLY A 41 -15.14 10.47 -0.72
C GLY A 41 -13.74 9.90 -0.48
N LEU A 42 -13.39 8.76 -1.09
CA LEU A 42 -12.03 8.24 -1.05
C LEU A 42 -11.05 9.28 -1.63
N PRO A 43 -9.90 9.55 -0.96
CA PRO A 43 -8.88 10.42 -1.52
C PRO A 43 -8.37 9.92 -2.88
N ALA A 44 -8.12 10.85 -3.81
CA ALA A 44 -7.73 10.52 -5.18
C ALA A 44 -6.38 9.79 -5.28
N ALA A 45 -5.43 10.12 -4.40
CA ALA A 45 -4.12 9.49 -4.38
C ALA A 45 -3.45 9.57 -3.01
N LEU A 46 -2.62 8.56 -2.73
CA LEU A 46 -1.64 8.58 -1.66
C LEU A 46 -0.46 9.47 -2.05
N ALA A 47 -0.11 10.42 -1.19
CA ALA A 47 1.05 11.30 -1.38
C ALA A 47 2.36 10.59 -1.00
N LEU A 48 2.68 9.47 -1.67
CA LEU A 48 3.88 8.68 -1.37
C LEU A 48 5.15 9.44 -1.79
N PRO A 49 6.25 9.34 -1.02
CA PRO A 49 7.52 9.97 -1.36
C PRO A 49 8.13 9.26 -2.58
N ALA A 50 7.94 9.86 -3.76
CA ALA A 50 8.56 9.41 -5.00
C ALA A 50 9.84 10.21 -5.26
N ASP A 51 10.86 9.55 -5.80
CA ASP A 51 12.16 10.16 -6.11
C ASP A 51 12.11 10.96 -7.42
N ARG A 52 11.11 10.66 -8.27
CA ARG A 52 10.93 11.28 -9.58
C ARG A 52 9.47 11.67 -9.78
N CYS A 53 9.26 12.65 -10.67
CA CYS A 53 7.94 13.20 -10.93
C CYS A 53 7.02 12.14 -11.57
N ARG A 54 5.74 12.12 -11.15
CA ARG A 54 4.74 11.14 -11.61
C ARG A 54 4.21 11.48 -13.00
N GLU A 55 5.09 11.54 -13.98
CA GLU A 55 4.72 11.64 -15.39
C GLU A 55 4.29 10.25 -15.89
N ARG A 56 3.34 10.20 -16.82
CA ARG A 56 2.88 8.94 -17.42
C ARG A 56 3.98 8.42 -18.35
N PRO A 57 4.69 7.33 -18.00
CA PRO A 57 5.79 6.86 -18.82
C PRO A 57 5.26 6.10 -20.04
N ALA A 58 6.10 5.95 -21.08
CA ALA A 58 5.78 5.14 -22.26
C ALA A 58 5.65 3.65 -21.92
N ALA A 59 6.42 3.18 -20.93
CA ALA A 59 6.32 1.85 -20.34
C ALA A 59 6.63 1.93 -18.84
N ARG A 60 6.00 1.06 -18.04
CA ARG A 60 6.27 0.95 -16.61
C ARG A 60 7.16 -0.28 -16.39
N VAL A 61 8.32 -0.08 -15.75
CA VAL A 61 9.28 -1.15 -15.46
C VAL A 61 9.13 -1.55 -14.00
N ALA A 62 8.97 -2.84 -13.76
CA ALA A 62 8.84 -3.41 -12.43
C ALA A 62 10.21 -3.90 -11.95
N GLU A 63 10.68 -3.33 -10.85
CA GLU A 63 11.85 -3.81 -10.11
C GLU A 63 11.41 -4.43 -8.78
N ARG A 64 12.27 -5.24 -8.15
CA ARG A 64 11.93 -5.88 -6.88
C ARG A 64 13.06 -5.90 -5.85
N ILE A 65 12.67 -5.84 -4.58
CA ILE A 65 13.53 -6.21 -3.46
C ILE A 65 12.93 -7.40 -2.72
N ASP A 66 13.70 -8.49 -2.66
CA ASP A 66 13.33 -9.68 -1.91
C ASP A 66 13.64 -9.49 -0.42
N PHE A 67 12.90 -10.18 0.43
CA PHE A 67 13.11 -10.16 1.87
C PHE A 67 12.68 -11.46 2.55
N GLU A 68 13.26 -11.66 3.74
CA GLU A 68 12.87 -12.69 4.68
C GLU A 68 12.57 -12.07 6.04
N ILE A 69 11.59 -12.63 6.73
CA ILE A 69 11.24 -12.33 8.10
C ILE A 69 11.73 -13.49 8.95
N ASP A 70 12.57 -13.18 9.93
CA ASP A 70 13.14 -14.17 10.81
C ASP A 70 12.07 -14.94 11.60
N PRO A 71 12.35 -16.19 12.02
CA PRO A 71 11.38 -17.02 12.72
C PRO A 71 10.83 -16.41 14.01
N ALA A 72 11.61 -15.58 14.72
CA ALA A 72 11.18 -15.00 16.00
C ALA A 72 10.13 -13.90 15.76
N ARG A 73 10.37 -13.01 14.80
CA ARG A 73 9.38 -12.01 14.34
C ARG A 73 8.13 -12.72 13.80
N HIS A 74 8.29 -13.73 12.95
CA HIS A 74 7.17 -14.49 12.42
C HIS A 74 6.30 -15.11 13.54
N ALA A 75 6.93 -15.74 14.52
CA ALA A 75 6.23 -16.32 15.67
C ALA A 75 5.50 -15.25 16.51
N ALA A 76 6.10 -14.07 16.70
CA ALA A 76 5.46 -12.95 17.40
C ALA A 76 4.22 -12.45 16.66
N LEU A 77 4.30 -12.27 15.34
CA LEU A 77 3.16 -11.87 14.50
C LEU A 77 2.05 -12.92 14.51
N ARG A 78 2.39 -14.21 14.51
CA ARG A 78 1.38 -15.28 14.64
C ARG A 78 0.67 -15.27 15.99
N ARG A 79 1.39 -14.97 17.08
CA ARG A 79 0.77 -14.81 18.42
C ARG A 79 -0.16 -13.60 18.44
N LEU A 80 0.26 -12.47 17.86
CA LEU A 80 -0.57 -11.28 17.73
C LEU A 80 -1.85 -11.59 16.93
N ALA A 81 -1.71 -12.24 15.78
CA ALA A 81 -2.82 -12.67 14.94
C ALA A 81 -3.81 -13.55 15.73
N ALA A 82 -3.32 -14.58 16.42
CA ALA A 82 -4.15 -15.46 17.25
C ALA A 82 -4.88 -14.70 18.37
N THR A 83 -4.18 -13.80 19.08
CA THR A 83 -4.73 -13.01 20.20
C THR A 83 -5.88 -12.12 19.76
N HIS A 84 -5.78 -11.53 18.57
CA HIS A 84 -6.80 -10.62 18.03
C HIS A 84 -7.78 -11.29 17.06
N GLY A 85 -7.70 -12.62 16.89
CA GLY A 85 -8.51 -13.37 15.92
C GLY A 85 -8.30 -12.92 14.47
N ALA A 86 -7.13 -12.34 14.18
CA ALA A 86 -6.72 -11.85 12.87
C ALA A 86 -5.92 -12.92 12.11
N THR A 87 -5.73 -12.69 10.82
CA THR A 87 -4.88 -13.44 9.91
C THR A 87 -3.57 -12.70 9.68
N MET A 88 -2.54 -13.40 9.17
CA MET A 88 -1.29 -12.75 8.78
C MET A 88 -1.51 -11.63 7.75
N PHE A 89 -2.46 -11.82 6.83
CA PHE A 89 -2.88 -10.78 5.89
C PHE A 89 -3.34 -9.51 6.61
N GLU A 90 -4.26 -9.63 7.57
CA GLU A 90 -4.80 -8.47 8.31
C GLU A 90 -3.73 -7.80 9.19
N ILE A 91 -2.77 -8.56 9.74
CA ILE A 91 -1.62 -8.00 10.47
C ILE A 91 -0.76 -7.14 9.55
N VAL A 92 -0.35 -7.68 8.40
CA VAL A 92 0.50 -6.97 7.45
C VAL A 92 -0.25 -5.81 6.79
N HIS A 93 -1.54 -5.96 6.51
CA HIS A 93 -2.39 -4.88 6.01
C HIS A 93 -2.43 -3.72 7.01
N ALA A 94 -2.68 -3.96 8.29
CA ALA A 94 -2.67 -2.92 9.31
C ALA A 94 -1.30 -2.23 9.43
N ALA A 95 -0.21 -3.00 9.42
CA ALA A 95 1.14 -2.46 9.47
C ALA A 95 1.47 -1.60 8.24
N LEU A 96 1.10 -2.06 7.05
CA LEU A 96 1.27 -1.33 5.80
C LEU A 96 0.45 -0.03 5.81
N ALA A 97 -0.81 -0.10 6.25
CA ALA A 97 -1.66 1.09 6.39
C ALA A 97 -1.02 2.13 7.33
N ILE A 98 -0.46 1.72 8.47
CA ILE A 98 0.26 2.61 9.39
C ILE A 98 1.45 3.28 8.69
N VAL A 99 2.26 2.52 7.96
CA VAL A 99 3.42 3.09 7.24
C VAL A 99 2.96 4.08 6.19
N LEU A 100 2.03 3.68 5.32
CA LEU A 100 1.54 4.51 4.22
C LEU A 100 0.86 5.79 4.73
N GLY A 101 -0.02 5.67 5.72
CA GLY A 101 -0.70 6.82 6.31
C GLY A 101 0.27 7.77 7.02
N GLY A 102 1.32 7.24 7.62
CA GLY A 102 2.36 8.05 8.26
C GLY A 102 3.25 8.80 7.26
N ILE A 103 3.75 8.13 6.21
CA ILE A 103 4.61 8.77 5.21
C ILE A 103 3.84 9.72 4.29
N ALA A 104 2.57 9.42 3.98
CA ALA A 104 1.71 10.27 3.17
C ALA A 104 0.97 11.34 4.00
N ALA A 105 1.10 11.32 5.33
CA ALA A 105 0.35 12.16 6.26
C ALA A 105 -1.18 12.13 6.03
N GLN A 106 -1.71 10.93 5.74
CA GLN A 106 -3.12 10.67 5.46
C GLN A 106 -3.69 9.65 6.44
N HIS A 107 -4.97 9.79 6.76
CA HIS A 107 -5.66 8.86 7.68
C HIS A 107 -6.65 7.95 6.98
N ASP A 108 -7.02 8.24 5.74
CA ASP A 108 -7.96 7.44 4.97
C ASP A 108 -7.26 7.02 3.68
N LEU A 109 -7.11 5.71 3.50
CA LEU A 109 -6.27 5.13 2.45
C LEU A 109 -6.93 3.92 1.82
N ALA A 110 -6.60 3.66 0.57
CA ALA A 110 -7.03 2.46 -0.16
C ALA A 110 -5.82 1.62 -0.55
N ILE A 111 -5.86 0.35 -0.19
CA ILE A 111 -4.89 -0.67 -0.59
C ILE A 111 -5.61 -1.70 -1.45
N GLY A 112 -5.05 -2.03 -2.60
CA GLY A 112 -5.58 -3.10 -3.45
C GLY A 112 -5.14 -4.48 -2.97
N THR A 113 -5.96 -5.50 -3.20
CA THR A 113 -5.53 -6.91 -3.10
C THR A 113 -5.97 -7.66 -4.35
N PRO A 114 -5.19 -8.64 -4.85
CA PRO A 114 -5.67 -9.53 -5.89
C PRO A 114 -6.95 -10.27 -5.47
N GLY A 115 -7.82 -10.53 -6.45
CA GLY A 115 -9.06 -11.29 -6.31
C GLY A 115 -8.82 -12.81 -6.20
N ARG A 116 -9.89 -13.60 -6.32
CA ARG A 116 -9.81 -15.07 -6.26
C ARG A 116 -9.31 -15.62 -7.61
N ALA A 117 -8.52 -16.70 -7.55
CA ALA A 117 -8.14 -17.57 -8.69
C ALA A 117 -7.11 -17.03 -9.70
N GLY A 118 -6.06 -16.32 -9.27
CA GLY A 118 -4.88 -16.07 -10.12
C GLY A 118 -5.11 -15.21 -11.37
N ALA A 119 -6.35 -14.77 -11.63
CA ALA A 119 -6.64 -13.79 -12.64
C ALA A 119 -6.22 -12.41 -12.09
N ALA A 120 -5.02 -11.97 -12.45
CA ALA A 120 -4.45 -10.67 -12.11
C ALA A 120 -5.39 -9.47 -12.41
N ALA A 121 -6.43 -9.69 -13.20
CA ALA A 121 -7.43 -8.70 -13.61
C ALA A 121 -8.46 -8.34 -12.53
N ASN A 122 -8.86 -9.26 -11.65
CA ASN A 122 -9.85 -8.89 -10.63
C ASN A 122 -9.16 -8.45 -9.35
N ARG A 123 -9.45 -7.22 -8.89
CA ARG A 123 -8.86 -6.58 -7.71
C ARG A 123 -9.94 -6.18 -6.73
N VAL A 124 -9.61 -6.14 -5.45
CA VAL A 124 -10.50 -5.67 -4.38
C VAL A 124 -9.85 -4.47 -3.72
N VAL A 125 -10.64 -3.42 -3.47
CA VAL A 125 -10.18 -2.24 -2.73
C VAL A 125 -10.42 -2.43 -1.24
N LEU A 126 -9.38 -2.24 -0.44
CA LEU A 126 -9.41 -2.29 1.01
C LEU A 126 -9.22 -0.87 1.53
N ARG A 127 -10.33 -0.19 1.88
CA ARG A 127 -10.29 1.15 2.49
C ARG A 127 -10.03 1.01 3.98
N THR A 128 -9.02 1.71 4.47
CA THR A 128 -8.57 1.66 5.86
C THR A 128 -8.57 3.06 6.47
N ASP A 129 -9.25 3.19 7.60
CA ASP A 129 -9.39 4.46 8.34
C ASP A 129 -8.59 4.47 9.65
N LEU A 130 -7.56 5.31 9.67
CA LEU A 130 -6.66 5.64 10.78
C LEU A 130 -7.13 6.89 11.57
N SER A 131 -8.30 7.45 11.26
CA SER A 131 -8.84 8.61 11.97
C SER A 131 -9.10 8.29 13.45
N GLY A 132 -8.96 9.32 14.29
CA GLY A 132 -9.09 9.20 15.74
C GLY A 132 -7.87 8.59 16.44
N ASN A 133 -6.74 8.43 15.75
CA ASN A 133 -5.49 7.91 16.31
C ASN A 133 -5.67 6.54 17.02
N PRO A 134 -6.13 5.50 16.29
CA PRO A 134 -6.45 4.21 16.89
C PRO A 134 -5.20 3.54 17.45
N SER A 135 -5.38 2.77 18.51
CA SER A 135 -4.43 1.72 18.91
C SER A 135 -4.34 0.65 17.82
N THR A 136 -3.25 -0.11 17.81
CA THR A 136 -3.11 -1.28 16.94
C THR A 136 -4.28 -2.24 17.11
N SER A 137 -4.69 -2.52 18.35
CA SER A 137 -5.82 -3.40 18.65
C SER A 137 -7.13 -2.92 18.00
N GLU A 138 -7.41 -1.61 18.08
CA GLU A 138 -8.58 -1.00 17.46
C GLU A 138 -8.48 -1.05 15.93
N LEU A 139 -7.30 -0.76 15.37
CA LEU A 139 -7.05 -0.80 13.94
C LEU A 139 -7.21 -2.21 13.38
N LEU A 140 -6.67 -3.24 14.04
CA LEU A 140 -6.86 -4.63 13.65
C LEU A 140 -8.33 -5.02 13.62
N ARG A 141 -9.13 -4.56 14.58
CA ARG A 141 -10.59 -4.79 14.56
C ARG A 141 -11.25 -4.11 13.35
N ARG A 142 -10.86 -2.86 13.03
CA ARG A 142 -11.37 -2.12 11.86
C ARG A 142 -11.00 -2.83 10.56
N VAL A 143 -9.73 -3.16 10.37
CA VAL A 143 -9.18 -3.86 9.20
C VAL A 143 -9.89 -5.20 8.99
N ARG A 144 -10.00 -6.05 10.03
CA ARG A 144 -10.72 -7.34 9.94
C ARG A 144 -12.16 -7.18 9.45
N THR A 145 -12.85 -6.17 9.96
CA THR A 145 -14.26 -5.91 9.60
C THR A 145 -14.36 -5.45 8.15
N ALA A 146 -13.52 -4.48 7.76
CA ALA A 146 -13.49 -3.91 6.42
C ALA A 146 -13.05 -4.94 5.36
N ASP A 147 -11.98 -5.68 5.63
CA ASP A 147 -11.43 -6.68 4.71
C ASP A 147 -12.43 -7.80 4.44
N ARG A 148 -13.13 -8.28 5.47
CA ARG A 148 -14.19 -9.30 5.29
C ARG A 148 -15.33 -8.80 4.43
N ALA A 149 -15.80 -7.57 4.67
CA ALA A 149 -16.89 -6.96 3.88
C ALA A 149 -16.47 -6.75 2.41
N ALA A 150 -15.25 -6.23 2.20
CA ALA A 150 -14.68 -6.02 0.88
C ALA A 150 -14.48 -7.34 0.11
N LEU A 151 -13.92 -8.36 0.75
CA LEU A 151 -13.67 -9.67 0.15
C LEU A 151 -14.96 -10.46 -0.11
N ALA A 152 -16.05 -10.20 0.62
CA ALA A 152 -17.37 -10.74 0.30
C ALA A 152 -17.91 -10.20 -1.04
N CYS A 153 -17.54 -8.97 -1.40
CA CYS A 153 -17.93 -8.31 -2.65
C CYS A 153 -16.96 -8.59 -3.83
N ARG A 154 -15.95 -9.44 -3.62
CA ARG A 154 -14.91 -9.79 -4.58
C ARG A 154 -15.39 -10.31 -5.94
N PRO A 155 -16.55 -10.99 -6.09
CA PRO A 155 -17.00 -11.41 -7.43
C PRO A 155 -17.38 -10.27 -8.37
N VAL A 156 -17.56 -9.03 -7.87
CA VAL A 156 -17.79 -7.86 -8.70
C VAL A 156 -16.50 -7.52 -9.47
N PRO A 157 -16.53 -7.42 -10.81
CA PRO A 157 -15.35 -7.05 -11.60
C PRO A 157 -14.85 -5.65 -11.26
N PHE A 158 -13.54 -5.53 -11.02
CA PHE A 158 -12.91 -4.27 -10.65
C PHE A 158 -12.97 -3.18 -11.73
N ALA A 159 -12.69 -3.50 -13.00
CA ALA A 159 -12.56 -2.48 -14.04
C ALA A 159 -13.85 -1.65 -14.27
N PRO A 160 -15.05 -2.26 -14.36
CA PRO A 160 -16.30 -1.49 -14.42
C PRO A 160 -16.56 -0.66 -13.16
N LEU A 161 -16.19 -1.16 -11.98
CA LEU A 161 -16.32 -0.43 -10.72
C LEU A 161 -15.43 0.82 -10.71
N ALA A 162 -14.17 0.67 -11.13
CA ALA A 162 -13.21 1.77 -11.23
C ALA A 162 -13.69 2.84 -12.22
N ALA A 163 -14.16 2.44 -13.40
CA ALA A 163 -14.67 3.37 -14.41
C ALA A 163 -15.86 4.23 -13.93
N LEU A 164 -16.69 3.69 -13.03
CA LEU A 164 -17.84 4.41 -12.47
C LEU A 164 -17.45 5.35 -11.32
N LEU A 165 -16.47 4.97 -10.50
CA LEU A 165 -16.15 5.67 -9.25
C LEU A 165 -15.00 6.66 -9.38
N ALA A 166 -14.02 6.37 -10.23
CA ALA A 166 -12.83 7.17 -10.43
C ALA A 166 -12.38 7.05 -11.89
N PRO A 167 -12.88 7.90 -12.81
CA PRO A 167 -12.41 7.89 -14.19
C PRO A 167 -10.89 8.12 -14.22
N GLU A 168 -10.20 7.37 -15.08
CA GLU A 168 -8.73 7.43 -15.17
C GLU A 168 -8.25 8.88 -15.35
N SER A 169 -7.52 9.38 -14.36
CA SER A 169 -7.01 10.75 -14.32
C SER A 169 -5.51 10.75 -14.02
N GLY A 170 -4.71 10.38 -15.02
CA GLY A 170 -3.27 10.61 -15.00
C GLY A 170 -2.38 9.37 -14.96
N ALA A 171 -1.20 9.50 -14.35
CA ALA A 171 -0.12 8.52 -14.44
C ALA A 171 -0.29 7.31 -13.49
N VAL A 172 -1.09 7.44 -12.44
CA VAL A 172 -1.25 6.46 -11.35
C VAL A 172 -2.61 5.78 -11.39
N HIS A 173 -2.70 4.61 -10.76
CA HIS A 173 -3.94 3.85 -10.69
C HIS A 173 -5.01 4.59 -9.86
N PRO A 174 -6.28 4.68 -10.34
CA PRO A 174 -7.24 5.70 -9.92
C PRO A 174 -7.89 5.48 -8.54
N LEU A 175 -7.78 4.28 -7.97
CA LEU A 175 -8.39 3.93 -6.67
C LEU A 175 -7.39 3.55 -5.58
N PHE A 176 -6.16 3.19 -5.94
CA PHE A 176 -5.11 2.81 -5.00
C PHE A 176 -3.76 2.80 -5.71
N GLN A 177 -2.70 3.16 -5.00
CA GLN A 177 -1.33 3.17 -5.51
C GLN A 177 -0.51 2.00 -4.96
N VAL A 178 -1.02 1.28 -3.95
CA VAL A 178 -0.34 0.17 -3.31
C VAL A 178 -1.22 -1.08 -3.32
N MET A 179 -0.61 -2.24 -3.58
CA MET A 179 -1.26 -3.54 -3.44
C MET A 179 -0.58 -4.42 -2.40
N LEU A 180 -1.36 -5.26 -1.74
CA LEU A 180 -0.90 -6.29 -0.80
C LEU A 180 -1.45 -7.65 -1.20
N ALA A 181 -0.59 -8.67 -1.16
CA ALA A 181 -1.01 -10.05 -1.28
C ALA A 181 -0.26 -10.94 -0.28
N VAL A 182 -0.98 -11.84 0.38
CA VAL A 182 -0.41 -12.89 1.23
C VAL A 182 -0.89 -14.25 0.74
N GLY A 183 0.05 -15.14 0.45
CA GLY A 183 -0.27 -16.51 0.00
C GLY A 183 -0.89 -16.59 -1.40
N HIS A 184 -0.71 -15.58 -2.25
CA HIS A 184 -1.14 -15.66 -3.65
C HIS A 184 -0.33 -16.74 -4.38
N VAL A 185 -1.03 -17.52 -5.20
CA VAL A 185 -0.62 -18.85 -5.67
C VAL A 185 0.49 -18.75 -6.73
N GLY A 186 1.68 -19.25 -6.40
CA GLY A 186 2.82 -19.43 -7.30
C GLY A 186 4.09 -18.70 -6.85
N ASP A 187 5.27 -19.22 -7.18
CA ASP A 187 6.56 -18.52 -7.01
C ASP A 187 6.72 -17.33 -7.99
N ASP A 188 5.71 -17.08 -8.82
CA ASP A 188 5.70 -16.07 -9.86
C ASP A 188 5.03 -14.77 -9.36
N LEU A 189 5.83 -13.71 -9.26
CA LEU A 189 5.39 -12.35 -8.95
C LEU A 189 4.82 -11.63 -10.19
N SER A 190 4.48 -12.35 -11.26
CA SER A 190 3.87 -11.79 -12.48
C SER A 190 2.64 -10.95 -12.21
N TRP A 191 1.80 -11.29 -11.23
CA TRP A 191 0.67 -10.45 -10.83
C TRP A 191 1.10 -9.06 -10.34
N ALA A 192 2.23 -8.97 -9.64
CA ALA A 192 2.76 -7.73 -9.10
C ALA A 192 3.38 -6.89 -10.23
N ALA A 193 4.13 -7.53 -11.14
CA ALA A 193 4.63 -6.87 -12.34
C ALA A 193 3.49 -6.34 -13.23
N GLN A 194 2.41 -7.12 -13.40
CA GLN A 194 1.21 -6.67 -14.11
C GLN A 194 0.51 -5.52 -13.39
N ALA A 195 0.45 -5.54 -12.05
CA ALA A 195 -0.09 -4.43 -11.28
C ALA A 195 0.71 -3.14 -11.52
N ILE A 196 2.04 -3.22 -11.56
CA ILE A 196 2.90 -2.09 -11.93
C ILE A 196 2.59 -1.63 -13.36
N ALA A 197 2.48 -2.55 -14.31
CA ALA A 197 2.11 -2.23 -15.70
C ALA A 197 0.76 -1.48 -15.78
N ASP A 198 -0.19 -1.79 -14.90
CA ASP A 198 -1.51 -1.17 -14.80
C ASP A 198 -1.54 0.12 -13.96
N GLY A 199 -0.39 0.56 -13.43
CA GLY A 199 -0.24 1.87 -12.78
C GLY A 199 -0.26 1.86 -11.26
N VAL A 200 -0.19 0.68 -10.65
CA VAL A 200 0.17 0.55 -9.23
C VAL A 200 1.63 0.98 -9.05
N GLU A 201 1.93 1.67 -7.96
CA GLU A 201 3.27 2.16 -7.66
C GLU A 201 4.10 1.11 -6.93
N LEU A 202 3.50 0.44 -5.95
CA LEU A 202 4.14 -0.59 -5.11
C LEU A 202 3.22 -1.79 -4.91
N ALA A 203 3.77 -3.00 -4.95
CA ALA A 203 3.08 -4.23 -4.61
C ALA A 203 3.90 -5.02 -3.58
N VAL A 204 3.29 -5.28 -2.42
CA VAL A 204 3.89 -6.09 -1.34
C VAL A 204 3.35 -7.51 -1.43
N ALA A 205 4.24 -8.46 -1.67
CA ALA A 205 3.91 -9.87 -1.78
C ALA A 205 4.54 -10.63 -0.62
N LEU A 206 3.77 -11.44 0.09
CA LEU A 206 4.27 -12.32 1.14
C LEU A 206 3.83 -13.77 0.93
N ARG A 207 4.72 -14.67 1.33
CA ARG A 207 4.51 -16.11 1.38
C ARG A 207 4.84 -16.58 2.80
N ASP A 208 3.82 -17.08 3.48
CA ASP A 208 3.95 -17.79 4.75
C ASP A 208 4.12 -19.28 4.43
N SER A 209 5.33 -19.82 4.64
CA SER A 209 5.66 -21.21 4.32
C SER A 209 6.65 -21.78 5.31
N TYR A 210 6.40 -23.01 5.80
CA TYR A 210 7.31 -23.78 6.64
C TYR A 210 7.90 -23.01 7.85
N GLY A 211 7.13 -22.11 8.45
CA GLY A 211 7.58 -21.33 9.62
C GLY A 211 8.45 -20.11 9.28
N ALA A 212 8.70 -19.83 8.00
CA ALA A 212 9.35 -18.63 7.52
C ALA A 212 8.35 -17.78 6.71
N LEU A 213 8.39 -16.47 6.94
CA LEU A 213 7.64 -15.51 6.14
C LEU A 213 8.64 -14.84 5.20
N SER A 214 8.50 -15.07 3.90
CA SER A 214 9.34 -14.49 2.85
C SER A 214 8.49 -13.67 1.92
N GLY A 215 9.10 -12.80 1.11
CA GLY A 215 8.34 -11.97 0.21
C GLY A 215 9.19 -11.06 -0.64
N ALA A 216 8.50 -10.18 -1.36
CA ALA A 216 9.13 -9.15 -2.16
C ALA A 216 8.28 -7.87 -2.14
N ILE A 217 8.96 -6.73 -2.27
CA ILE A 217 8.32 -5.48 -2.65
C ILE A 217 8.68 -5.24 -4.11
N VAL A 218 7.66 -5.25 -4.97
CA VAL A 218 7.76 -4.90 -6.39
C VAL A 218 7.34 -3.45 -6.55
N TYR A 219 8.08 -2.66 -7.32
CA TYR A 219 7.87 -1.22 -7.43
C TYR A 219 8.12 -0.71 -8.84
N ALA A 220 7.57 0.46 -9.12
CA ALA A 220 7.72 1.14 -10.39
C ALA A 220 9.04 1.94 -10.43
N GLU A 221 10.07 1.39 -11.09
CA GLU A 221 11.44 1.94 -11.13
C GLU A 221 11.49 3.38 -11.66
N GLN A 222 10.54 3.76 -12.53
CA GLN A 222 10.51 5.11 -13.07
C GLN A 222 10.20 6.20 -12.02
N TRP A 223 9.64 5.85 -10.87
CA TRP A 223 9.25 6.80 -9.81
C TRP A 223 10.02 6.61 -8.51
N TYR A 224 10.63 5.43 -8.32
CA TYR A 224 11.28 5.06 -7.06
C TYR A 224 12.67 4.50 -7.30
N ASP A 225 13.62 5.02 -6.53
CA ASP A 225 14.93 4.43 -6.37
C ASP A 225 14.86 3.32 -5.31
N ARG A 226 15.80 2.36 -5.39
CA ARG A 226 15.85 1.19 -4.51
C ARG A 226 15.92 1.60 -3.03
N GLU A 227 16.68 2.64 -2.72
CA GLU A 227 16.90 3.19 -1.38
C GLU A 227 15.58 3.63 -0.73
N THR A 228 14.68 4.24 -1.50
CA THR A 228 13.35 4.68 -1.01
C THR A 228 12.49 3.49 -0.65
N ILE A 229 12.51 2.43 -1.46
CA ILE A 229 11.76 1.20 -1.19
C ILE A 229 12.36 0.43 0.00
N GLU A 230 13.68 0.42 0.14
CA GLU A 230 14.36 -0.14 1.31
C GLU A 230 14.00 0.62 2.60
N ALA A 231 13.84 1.94 2.53
CA ALA A 231 13.38 2.76 3.64
C ALA A 231 11.91 2.49 4.00
N ILE A 232 11.03 2.25 3.03
CA ILE A 232 9.64 1.83 3.27
C ILE A 232 9.61 0.45 3.94
N ARG A 233 10.44 -0.49 3.46
CA ARG A 233 10.58 -1.83 4.06
C ARG A 233 11.07 -1.76 5.50
N ALA A 234 12.07 -0.93 5.78
CA ALA A 234 12.59 -0.73 7.14
C ALA A 234 11.51 -0.23 8.10
N ARG A 235 10.70 0.76 7.67
CA ARG A 235 9.53 1.23 8.45
C ARG A 235 8.50 0.15 8.67
N LEU A 236 8.22 -0.66 7.65
CA LEU A 236 7.28 -1.78 7.77
C LEU A 236 7.74 -2.78 8.83
N TRP A 237 9.02 -3.15 8.85
CA TRP A 237 9.55 -4.04 9.89
C TRP A 237 9.50 -3.44 11.28
N GLN A 238 9.88 -2.17 11.41
CA GLN A 238 9.83 -1.45 12.68
C GLN A 238 8.40 -1.37 13.23
N VAL A 239 7.40 -1.12 12.36
CA VAL A 239 5.99 -1.16 12.72
C VAL A 239 5.57 -2.58 13.10
N LEU A 240 5.91 -3.60 12.32
CA LEU A 240 5.57 -5.01 12.61
C LEU A 240 6.11 -5.45 13.98
N ASP A 241 7.35 -5.11 14.30
CA ASP A 241 7.96 -5.41 15.60
C ASP A 241 7.25 -4.65 16.73
N THR A 242 6.94 -3.38 16.50
CA THR A 242 6.26 -2.53 17.48
C THR A 242 4.86 -3.04 17.80
N ILE A 243 4.05 -3.37 16.79
CA ILE A 243 2.68 -3.85 17.00
C ILE A 243 2.63 -5.24 17.63
N ALA A 244 3.65 -6.07 17.38
CA ALA A 244 3.76 -7.39 18.00
C ALA A 244 4.18 -7.30 19.48
N ALA A 245 4.97 -6.30 19.85
CA ALA A 245 5.41 -6.06 21.21
C ALA A 245 4.35 -5.36 22.08
N ASP A 246 3.65 -4.36 21.52
CA ASP A 246 2.66 -3.56 22.25
C ASP A 246 1.47 -3.18 21.35
N PRO A 247 0.40 -4.01 21.34
CA PRO A 247 -0.78 -3.73 20.53
C PRO A 247 -1.68 -2.62 21.13
N SER A 248 -1.31 -2.02 22.26
CA SER A 248 -1.98 -0.84 22.81
C SER A 248 -1.47 0.48 22.21
N ARG A 249 -0.30 0.43 21.56
CA ARG A 249 0.33 1.61 20.95
C ARG A 249 -0.55 2.21 19.86
N ARG A 250 -0.60 3.55 19.81
CA ARG A 250 -1.43 4.31 18.89
C ARG A 250 -0.70 4.68 17.61
N PHE A 251 -1.45 4.83 16.52
CA PHE A 251 -0.94 5.21 15.21
C PHE A 251 0.05 6.39 15.23
N GLY A 252 -0.31 7.48 15.90
CA GLY A 252 0.51 8.69 16.00
C GLY A 252 1.72 8.59 16.95
N ASP A 253 1.90 7.43 17.59
CA ASP A 253 3.07 7.09 18.42
C ASP A 253 3.89 5.95 17.77
N MET A 254 3.57 5.57 16.52
CA MET A 254 4.30 4.56 15.79
C MET A 254 5.68 5.09 15.38
N PRO A 255 6.75 4.33 15.63
CA PRO A 255 8.09 4.79 15.36
C PRO A 255 8.36 4.61 13.85
N LEU A 256 8.06 5.66 13.08
CA LEU A 256 8.18 5.67 11.61
C LEU A 256 9.47 6.33 11.11
N LEU A 257 10.19 7.01 12.00
CA LEU A 257 11.52 7.53 11.70
C LEU A 257 12.52 6.38 11.75
N ILE A 258 13.21 6.15 10.64
CA ILE A 258 14.35 5.23 10.58
C ILE A 258 15.64 5.98 10.91
N ARG A 259 16.72 5.25 11.18
CA ARG A 259 18.04 5.82 11.50
C ARG A 259 18.45 6.91 10.52
N ASP A 260 18.30 6.66 9.23
CA ASP A 260 18.68 7.60 8.18
C ASP A 260 17.83 8.89 8.20
N ASP A 261 16.54 8.80 8.60
CA ASP A 261 15.72 10.00 8.82
C ASP A 261 16.27 10.81 9.99
N CYS A 262 16.60 10.13 11.10
CA CYS A 262 17.14 10.78 12.29
C CYS A 262 18.49 11.45 11.99
N GLU A 263 19.35 10.81 11.21
CA GLU A 263 20.63 11.37 10.78
C GLU A 263 20.44 12.58 9.85
N ARG A 264 19.55 12.49 8.85
CA ARG A 264 19.17 13.63 7.99
C ARG A 264 18.57 14.77 8.79
N LEU A 265 17.69 14.49 9.74
CA LEU A 265 17.07 15.49 10.62
C LEU A 265 18.11 16.16 11.51
N ARG A 266 19.04 15.40 12.10
CA ARG A 266 20.16 15.95 12.89
C ARG A 266 21.05 16.84 12.04
N ALA A 267 21.44 16.39 10.85
CA ALA A 267 22.23 17.18 9.92
C ALA A 267 21.49 18.48 9.53
N TRP A 268 20.19 18.39 9.24
CA TRP A 268 19.34 19.55 8.94
C TRP A 268 19.25 20.55 10.10
N MET A 269 19.10 20.06 11.33
CA MET A 269 19.06 20.93 12.53
C MET A 269 20.41 21.62 12.81
N GLN A 270 21.52 21.01 12.40
CA GLN A 270 22.87 21.53 12.60
C GLN A 270 23.35 22.43 11.46
N ALA A 271 22.65 22.47 10.32
CA ALA A 271 23.03 23.27 9.17
C ALA A 271 22.67 24.76 9.38
N PRO A 272 23.64 25.70 9.23
CA PRO A 272 23.35 27.13 9.26
C PRO A 272 22.68 27.57 7.96
N GLY A 273 21.45 28.08 8.06
CA GLY A 273 20.67 28.57 6.92
C GLY A 273 19.85 27.47 6.26
N MET A 274 18.56 27.75 6.07
CA MET A 274 17.59 26.81 5.51
C MET A 274 17.84 26.62 4.01
N PRO A 275 18.16 25.41 3.50
CA PRO A 275 18.08 25.17 2.07
C PRO A 275 16.60 25.25 1.65
N ALA A 276 16.32 26.02 0.60
CA ALA A 276 14.98 26.12 0.03
C ALA A 276 14.51 24.73 -0.42
N PRO A 277 13.22 24.37 -0.24
CA PRO A 277 12.70 23.12 -0.76
C PRO A 277 12.93 23.09 -2.28
N ALA A 278 13.48 21.98 -2.79
CA ALA A 278 13.55 21.73 -4.22
C ALA A 278 12.13 21.82 -4.81
N PRO A 279 11.98 22.37 -6.03
CA PRO A 279 10.65 22.49 -6.64
C PRO A 279 10.04 21.11 -6.79
N ALA A 280 8.93 20.87 -6.07
CA ALA A 280 8.07 19.73 -6.33
C ALA A 280 7.52 19.86 -7.75
N CYS A 281 7.72 18.86 -8.60
CA CYS A 281 6.98 18.79 -9.86
C CYS A 281 5.47 18.81 -9.57
N GLY A 282 4.75 19.63 -10.34
CA GLY A 282 3.37 20.03 -10.12
C GLY A 282 2.41 18.94 -9.63
N GLY A 283 1.96 19.11 -8.39
CA GLY A 283 0.84 18.48 -7.69
C GLY A 283 0.60 19.31 -6.42
N PRO A 284 -0.64 19.42 -5.89
CA PRO A 284 -0.98 20.48 -4.95
C PRO A 284 -0.10 20.43 -3.69
N ALA A 285 0.18 21.62 -3.17
CA ALA A 285 1.11 21.89 -2.10
C ALA A 285 0.84 21.09 -0.82
N ASP A 286 1.46 19.91 -0.68
CA ASP A 286 1.47 19.12 0.56
C ASP A 286 2.88 18.87 1.12
N SER A 287 3.91 19.53 0.57
CA SER A 287 5.26 19.54 1.14
C SER A 287 5.28 20.13 2.56
N ASP A 288 4.36 21.04 2.87
CA ASP A 288 4.26 21.69 4.18
C ASP A 288 3.62 20.76 5.24
N MET A 289 2.87 19.73 4.82
CA MET A 289 2.28 18.73 5.72
C MET A 289 3.27 17.63 6.08
N ALA A 290 4.07 17.14 5.13
CA ALA A 290 5.17 16.20 5.40
C ALA A 290 6.21 16.81 6.36
N VAL A 291 6.56 18.08 6.17
CA VAL A 291 7.43 18.83 7.10
C VAL A 291 6.78 19.00 8.48
N ARG A 292 5.47 19.25 8.56
CA ARG A 292 4.74 19.32 9.84
C ARG A 292 4.63 17.96 10.55
N ALA A 293 4.46 16.86 9.81
CA ALA A 293 4.47 15.50 10.34
C ALA A 293 5.87 15.14 10.88
N CYS A 294 6.94 15.41 10.12
CA CYS A 294 8.32 15.25 10.57
C CYS A 294 8.62 16.07 11.83
N ARG A 295 8.14 17.32 11.92
CA ARG A 295 8.27 18.17 13.13
C ARG A 295 7.51 17.60 14.34
N ARG A 296 6.35 16.97 14.14
CA ARG A 296 5.54 16.39 15.22
C ARG A 296 6.14 15.07 15.72
N MET A 297 6.72 14.27 14.83
CA MET A 297 7.48 13.06 15.16
C MET A 297 8.79 13.39 15.90
N ALA A 298 9.57 14.35 15.38
CA ALA A 298 10.83 14.78 16.00
C ALA A 298 10.67 15.36 17.42
N ARG A 299 9.51 15.91 17.77
CA ARG A 299 9.22 16.42 19.13
C ARG A 299 8.84 15.33 20.14
N LYS A 300 8.39 14.15 19.69
CA LYS A 300 7.99 13.04 20.58
C LYS A 300 9.15 12.14 20.98
N ASP A 301 10.19 12.05 20.15
CA ASP A 301 11.34 11.15 20.37
C ASP A 301 12.51 11.79 21.15
N ILE A 302 12.34 13.00 21.70
CA ILE A 302 13.34 13.64 22.57
C ILE A 302 12.89 13.48 24.03
N PRO A 303 13.59 12.69 24.87
CA PRO A 303 13.43 12.76 26.32
C PRO A 303 13.78 14.17 26.78
N GLY A 304 12.86 14.82 27.48
CA GLY A 304 12.97 16.22 27.86
C GLY A 304 14.24 16.55 28.64
N GLU A 305 15.02 17.50 28.13
CA GLU A 305 15.89 18.32 28.94
C GLU A 305 15.08 19.52 29.47
N PRO A 306 15.27 19.91 30.75
CA PRO A 306 14.51 20.99 31.35
C PRO A 306 14.93 22.31 30.72
N ILE A 307 13.93 23.13 30.37
CA ILE A 307 14.12 24.53 29.99
C ILE A 307 14.68 25.24 31.23
N ALA A 308 15.98 25.55 31.21
CA ALA A 308 16.57 26.49 32.15
C ALA A 308 16.04 27.90 31.83
N ALA A 309 15.65 28.61 32.89
CA ALA A 309 15.03 29.93 32.89
C ALA A 309 15.90 31.04 32.28
#